data_AF-A0A485LMT2-F1
#
_entry.id   AF-A0A485LMT2-F1
#
_cell.length_a   1.000
_cell.length_b   1.000
_cell.length_c   1.000
_cell.angle_alpha   90.00
_cell.angle_beta   90.00
_cell.angle_gamma   90.00
#
_symmetry.space_group_name_H-M   'P 1'
#
loop_
_entity.id
_entity.type
_entity.pdbx_description
1 polymer ?
#
loop_
_entity_poly.entity_id
_entity_poly.type
_entity_poly.pdbx_seq_one_letter_code
_entity_poly.pdbx_strand_id
1 'polypeptide(L)'
;MDDRPMRKSEDIVATQEEAPIIGADGKSIRRQQKFGGRRSVWPGALALIVGISAAIGALVYWGTYEHKQMLARQPNAADQAAIYGSGHTITDGSNSSVPVAEDIAITNPISYKDMGCAQINFLSKKNQIYTVSKGVETPFRIKGVNWLGLEGWDHVITGLWDGPRDGNTLYRIAKFLSNNKFNAVRLPVDVFTASVNNPVQPNFNTNSQRALAMVKNYTDQIRLIAEGLGQFNIAVVLDFNTRSGLDDLNATDHSVIALENRKSSDGDDGLTGNGWFSNHVSQVEYNNAVKNLASVLCDSKHWNVMGIDIKDAPAGAAGLWDGEEKTSWQKFASGMAQTITKACPSWVVFAQGLNGNANFPNGDLPRSVPNPFGSNLVGALTTPITAGTAQKIVYAPRFWGPSVYPAPYFYKSSTGLSMLSKFTEFGAQSDMTASVQKAMTTIFGDLLGQQDAAVVLSSFGSLYGSEDAHPGNSSTMAVNAMIAQMTGSGKTLAGGFWWSLNPDNNWAHPAPDSDKSIASGLLDTTWRSGNPNNLAATKLMDAMPGLAPLPCDPR
;
A
#
# COMPACT_ATOMS: atom_id res chain seq x y z
N MET A 1 58.07 46.02 32.85
CA MET A 1 57.02 46.96 33.31
C MET A 1 55.75 46.13 33.43
N ASP A 2 55.70 45.20 34.38
CA ASP A 2 55.67 45.37 35.84
C ASP A 2 54.28 45.78 36.31
N ASP A 3 53.54 44.84 36.91
CA ASP A 3 53.21 44.91 38.35
C ASP A 3 52.25 43.76 38.71
N ARG A 4 52.80 42.69 39.27
CA ARG A 4 52.00 41.65 39.97
C ARG A 4 52.21 41.84 41.47
N PRO A 5 51.16 42.11 42.25
CA PRO A 5 51.18 41.80 43.68
C PRO A 5 50.50 40.44 43.93
N MET A 6 51.31 39.44 44.28
CA MET A 6 50.84 38.27 45.04
C MET A 6 50.35 38.75 46.42
N ARG A 7 49.22 38.23 46.90
CA ARG A 7 48.81 38.37 48.30
C ARG A 7 48.97 37.06 49.08
N LYS A 8 49.46 37.25 50.30
CA LYS A 8 50.15 36.34 51.22
C LYS A 8 49.29 35.19 51.74
N SER A 9 49.93 34.03 51.92
CA SER A 9 49.55 33.04 52.93
C SER A 9 49.87 33.61 54.32
N GLU A 10 48.91 33.56 55.24
CA GLU A 10 49.19 33.75 56.66
C GLU A 10 49.53 32.38 57.25
N ASP A 11 50.80 32.21 57.60
CA ASP A 11 51.29 31.13 58.44
C ASP A 11 50.72 31.28 59.86
N ILE A 12 50.04 30.25 60.36
CA ILE A 12 49.86 30.08 61.81
C ILE A 12 51.05 29.26 62.33
N VAL A 13 51.90 30.02 63.03
CA VAL A 13 53.10 29.66 63.77
C VAL A 13 52.91 28.41 64.63
N ALA A 14 53.83 27.45 64.49
CA ALA A 14 54.05 26.39 65.45
C ALA A 14 54.65 26.99 66.74
N THR A 15 53.89 26.98 67.84
CA THR A 15 54.45 27.23 69.17
C THR A 15 55.08 25.96 69.73
N GLN A 16 56.33 26.13 70.14
CA GLN A 16 57.27 25.12 70.63
C GLN A 16 56.78 24.38 71.88
N GLU A 17 57.23 23.13 71.98
CA GLU A 17 57.05 22.21 73.11
C GLU A 17 57.50 22.83 74.45
N GLU A 18 56.59 22.87 75.43
CA GLU A 18 56.96 22.80 76.84
C GLU A 18 56.85 21.35 77.33
N ALA A 19 57.99 20.79 77.73
CA ALA A 19 58.08 19.46 78.31
C ALA A 19 57.29 19.39 79.65
N PRO A 20 56.50 18.33 79.88
CA PRO A 20 55.68 18.23 81.09
C PRO A 20 56.53 18.03 82.34
N ILE A 21 56.16 18.75 83.41
CA ILE A 21 56.73 18.63 84.75
C ILE A 21 56.47 17.21 85.29
N ILE A 22 57.54 16.51 85.66
CA ILE A 22 57.54 15.13 86.16
C ILE A 22 57.51 15.16 87.69
N GLY A 23 56.60 14.40 88.30
CA GLY A 23 56.56 14.17 89.75
C GLY A 23 57.66 13.22 90.23
N ALA A 24 57.92 13.18 91.55
CA ALA A 24 58.99 12.36 92.15
C ALA A 24 58.85 10.82 91.96
N ASP A 25 57.82 10.36 91.26
CA ASP A 25 57.52 8.98 90.88
C ASP A 25 57.61 8.72 89.36
N GLY A 26 58.13 9.68 88.58
CA GLY A 26 58.38 9.52 87.14
C GLY A 26 57.12 9.61 86.26
N LYS A 27 55.99 10.09 86.79
CA LYS A 27 54.72 10.23 86.03
C LYS A 27 54.30 11.70 85.88
N SER A 28 53.65 12.01 84.75
CA SER A 28 53.11 13.34 84.47
C SER A 28 51.77 13.57 85.18
N ILE A 29 51.65 14.70 85.88
CA ILE A 29 50.45 15.07 86.64
C ILE A 29 49.45 15.77 85.69
N ARG A 30 48.39 15.07 85.25
CA ARG A 30 47.26 15.70 84.52
C ARG A 30 46.22 16.25 85.50
N ARG A 31 46.07 17.58 85.57
CA ARG A 31 44.87 18.23 86.15
C ARG A 31 43.65 17.94 85.26
N GLN A 32 42.62 17.29 85.80
CA GLN A 32 41.31 17.21 85.16
C GLN A 32 40.58 18.55 85.29
N GLN A 33 40.54 19.35 84.21
CA GLN A 33 39.61 20.46 84.09
C GLN A 33 38.26 19.95 83.57
N LYS A 34 37.21 20.08 84.39
CA LYS A 34 35.81 19.81 83.99
C LYS A 34 35.35 20.88 82.98
N PHE A 35 35.27 20.51 81.70
CA PHE A 35 34.61 21.32 80.66
C PHE A 35 33.10 21.09 80.70
N GLY A 36 32.34 22.11 81.11
CA GLY A 36 30.88 22.15 81.01
C GLY A 36 30.45 22.36 79.56
N GLY A 37 30.37 21.28 78.79
CA GLY A 37 29.89 21.30 77.41
C GLY A 37 28.39 21.58 77.33
N ARG A 38 28.00 22.85 77.16
CA ARG A 38 26.66 23.22 76.70
C ARG A 38 26.48 22.63 75.30
N ARG A 39 25.56 21.68 75.10
CA ARG A 39 25.16 21.20 73.77
C ARG A 39 24.64 22.41 72.99
N SER A 40 25.47 22.92 72.08
CA SER A 40 25.09 23.92 71.09
C SER A 40 24.15 23.24 70.09
N VAL A 41 22.86 23.18 70.41
CA VAL A 41 21.83 22.84 69.43
C VAL A 41 21.74 24.05 68.52
N TRP A 42 22.36 24.02 67.34
CA TRP A 42 22.29 25.11 66.36
C TRP A 42 20.82 25.31 65.97
N PRO A 43 20.16 26.41 66.40
CA PRO A 43 18.75 26.63 66.06
C PRO A 43 18.54 26.69 64.53
N GLY A 44 19.60 27.08 63.81
CA GLY A 44 19.64 27.12 62.35
C GLY A 44 19.55 25.75 61.66
N ALA A 45 19.97 24.65 62.29
CA ALA A 45 19.92 23.32 61.65
C ALA A 45 18.47 22.83 61.50
N LEU A 46 17.65 23.03 62.54
CA LEU A 46 16.22 22.72 62.48
C LEU A 46 15.51 23.66 61.49
N ALA A 47 15.84 24.95 61.51
CA ALA A 47 15.28 25.92 60.56
C ALA A 47 15.64 25.59 59.10
N LEU A 48 16.87 25.11 58.85
CA LEU A 48 17.32 24.68 57.53
C LEU A 48 16.55 23.43 57.07
N ILE A 49 16.40 22.42 57.92
CA ILE A 49 15.65 21.21 57.58
C ILE A 49 14.18 21.54 57.30
N VAL A 50 13.54 22.34 58.16
CA VAL A 50 12.16 22.79 57.95
C VAL A 50 12.03 23.62 56.68
N GLY A 51 13.00 24.50 56.40
CA GLY A 51 13.03 25.30 55.17
C GLY A 51 13.18 24.46 53.91
N ILE A 52 14.05 23.46 53.92
CA ILE A 52 14.23 22.52 52.81
C ILE A 52 12.97 21.67 52.62
N SER A 53 12.39 21.13 53.70
CA SER A 53 11.15 20.36 53.63
C SER A 53 9.97 21.20 53.14
N ALA A 54 9.87 22.47 53.56
CA ALA A 54 8.86 23.40 53.07
C ALA A 54 9.06 23.74 51.59
N ALA A 55 10.30 23.96 51.16
CA ALA A 55 10.62 24.21 49.75
C ALA A 55 10.30 22.99 48.85
N ILE A 56 10.66 21.78 49.28
CA ILE A 56 10.31 20.54 48.57
C ILE A 56 8.78 20.38 48.52
N GLY A 57 8.09 20.59 49.65
CA GLY A 57 6.63 20.53 49.71
C GLY A 57 5.96 21.54 48.78
N ALA A 58 6.48 22.77 48.72
CA ALA A 58 5.99 23.80 47.81
C ALA A 58 6.23 23.43 46.34
N LEU A 59 7.42 22.94 45.98
CA LEU A 59 7.73 22.51 44.61
C LEU A 59 6.85 21.35 44.16
N VAL A 60 6.61 20.36 45.01
CA VAL A 60 5.72 19.24 44.71
C VAL A 60 4.27 19.71 44.58
N TYR A 61 3.82 20.59 45.48
CA TYR A 61 2.46 21.13 45.43
C TYR A 61 2.23 21.96 44.16
N TRP A 62 3.11 22.93 43.86
CA TRP A 62 2.99 23.74 42.65
C TRP A 62 3.18 22.90 41.38
N GLY A 63 4.12 21.95 41.37
CA GLY A 63 4.31 21.04 40.25
C GLY A 63 3.07 20.20 39.96
N THR A 64 2.42 19.65 41.00
CA THR A 64 1.17 18.88 40.84
C THR A 64 -0.02 19.76 40.49
N TYR A 65 -0.09 20.99 41.03
CA TYR A 65 -1.12 21.96 40.69
C TYR A 65 -1.04 22.40 39.22
N GLU A 66 0.15 22.79 38.74
CA GLU A 66 0.37 23.17 37.35
C GLU A 66 0.17 21.99 36.40
N HIS A 67 0.56 20.77 36.79
CA HIS A 67 0.27 19.58 36.00
C HIS A 67 -1.24 19.31 35.86
N LYS A 68 -2.01 19.45 36.94
CA LYS A 68 -3.48 19.32 36.90
C LYS A 68 -4.14 20.44 36.09
N GLN A 69 -3.65 21.67 36.22
CA GLN A 69 -4.08 22.80 35.40
C GLN A 69 -3.78 22.57 33.92
N MET A 70 -2.60 22.05 33.59
CA MET A 70 -2.19 21.70 32.23
C MET A 70 -3.09 20.59 31.65
N LEU A 71 -3.38 19.53 32.40
CA LEU A 71 -4.33 18.49 31.99
C LEU A 71 -5.75 19.04 31.76
N ALA A 72 -6.20 19.98 32.61
CA ALA A 72 -7.50 20.64 32.45
C ALA A 72 -7.56 21.62 31.26
N ARG A 73 -6.41 22.07 30.74
CA ARG A 73 -6.28 22.92 29.55
C ARG A 73 -6.05 22.11 28.26
N GLN A 74 -5.89 20.79 28.33
CA GLN A 74 -5.78 19.99 27.12
C GLN A 74 -7.11 20.03 26.36
N PRO A 75 -7.09 20.29 25.04
CA PRO A 75 -8.30 20.29 24.24
C PRO A 75 -8.97 18.92 24.33
N ASN A 76 -10.29 18.92 24.56
CA ASN A 76 -11.07 17.68 24.59
C ASN A 76 -11.09 17.04 23.19
N ALA A 77 -11.58 15.81 23.06
CA ALA A 77 -11.59 15.09 21.79
C ALA A 77 -12.32 15.86 20.66
N ALA A 78 -13.36 16.64 20.99
CA ALA A 78 -14.10 17.44 20.01
C ALA A 78 -13.31 18.68 19.55
N ASP A 79 -12.63 19.37 20.46
CA ASP A 79 -11.74 20.50 20.15
C ASP A 79 -10.54 20.03 19.32
N GLN A 80 -9.98 18.87 19.64
CA GLN A 80 -8.93 18.25 18.83
C GLN A 80 -9.45 17.83 17.45
N ALA A 81 -10.66 17.29 17.34
CA ALA A 81 -11.27 16.94 16.06
C ALA A 81 -11.56 18.18 15.19
N ALA A 82 -11.85 19.34 15.80
CA ALA A 82 -11.98 20.61 15.08
C ALA A 82 -10.63 21.14 14.55
N ILE A 83 -9.52 20.86 15.26
CA ILE A 83 -8.16 21.28 14.87
C ILE A 83 -7.52 20.29 13.87
N TYR A 84 -7.72 19.00 14.06
CA TYR A 84 -7.06 17.89 13.36
C TYR A 84 -8.06 17.06 12.56
N GLY A 85 -9.06 17.70 11.93
CA GLY A 85 -10.19 17.04 11.27
C GLY A 85 -9.79 15.85 10.39
N SER A 86 -10.68 14.88 10.22
CA SER A 86 -10.39 13.61 9.53
C SER A 86 -10.52 13.67 8.01
N GLY A 87 -10.37 14.85 7.41
CA GLY A 87 -10.67 15.12 6.01
C GLY A 87 -12.17 15.09 5.67
N HIS A 88 -12.44 15.18 4.37
CA HIS A 88 -13.77 15.35 3.81
C HIS A 88 -14.48 14.00 3.62
N THR A 89 -15.75 13.90 4.02
CA THR A 89 -16.55 12.71 3.72
C THR A 89 -16.61 12.50 2.21
N ILE A 90 -16.33 11.26 1.77
CA ILE A 90 -16.52 10.87 0.37
C ILE A 90 -17.97 10.47 0.17
N THR A 91 -18.71 11.20 -0.66
CA THR A 91 -20.10 10.86 -0.97
C THR A 91 -20.16 9.74 -2.01
N ASP A 92 -20.98 8.71 -1.79
CA ASP A 92 -21.16 7.59 -2.73
C ASP A 92 -22.60 7.55 -3.33
N GLY A 93 -23.34 8.65 -3.18
CA GLY A 93 -24.74 8.75 -3.60
C GLY A 93 -25.73 8.06 -2.65
N SER A 94 -25.28 7.43 -1.57
CA SER A 94 -26.16 6.96 -0.51
C SER A 94 -26.58 8.12 0.40
N ASN A 95 -27.86 8.17 0.78
CA ASN A 95 -28.35 9.07 1.83
C ASN A 95 -27.85 8.54 3.18
N SER A 96 -26.58 8.75 3.48
CA SER A 96 -26.04 8.47 4.81
C SER A 96 -26.55 9.52 5.80
N SER A 97 -27.19 9.07 6.87
CA SER A 97 -27.53 9.89 8.04
C SER A 97 -26.30 10.64 8.54
N VAL A 98 -26.48 11.84 9.10
CA VAL A 98 -25.43 12.67 9.71
C VAL A 98 -24.45 11.77 10.47
N PRO A 99 -23.17 11.68 10.06
CA PRO A 99 -22.23 10.79 10.71
C PRO A 99 -22.11 11.21 12.18
N VAL A 100 -22.34 10.26 13.08
CA VAL A 100 -22.00 10.42 14.50
C VAL A 100 -20.52 10.82 14.55
N ALA A 101 -20.18 11.83 15.34
CA ALA A 101 -18.80 12.25 15.51
C ALA A 101 -17.98 11.06 16.04
N GLU A 102 -17.10 10.53 15.20
CA GLU A 102 -16.21 9.44 15.56
C GLU A 102 -14.97 9.96 16.27
N ASP A 103 -14.42 9.15 17.19
CA ASP A 103 -13.24 9.51 17.97
C ASP A 103 -12.05 9.85 17.05
N ILE A 104 -11.32 10.92 17.35
CA ILE A 104 -10.08 11.28 16.66
C ILE A 104 -9.03 10.16 16.72
N ALA A 105 -9.05 9.32 17.76
CA ALA A 105 -8.21 8.14 17.86
C ALA A 105 -8.51 7.09 16.77
N ILE A 106 -9.68 7.15 16.14
CA ILE A 106 -10.08 6.30 15.02
C ILE A 106 -9.86 7.04 13.70
N THR A 107 -10.31 8.29 13.63
CA THR A 107 -10.41 9.03 12.37
C THR A 107 -9.11 9.73 11.95
N ASN A 108 -8.24 10.06 12.91
CA ASN A 108 -6.92 10.65 12.67
C ASN A 108 -5.94 10.28 13.81
N PRO A 109 -5.58 8.99 13.96
CA PRO A 109 -4.67 8.53 15.00
C PRO A 109 -3.25 9.08 14.82
N ILE A 110 -2.49 9.15 15.91
CA ILE A 110 -1.04 9.44 15.88
C ILE A 110 -0.24 8.18 15.46
N SER A 111 -0.83 7.00 15.65
CA SER A 111 -0.28 5.72 15.21
C SER A 111 -1.43 4.73 15.03
N TYR A 112 -1.40 3.90 13.98
CA TYR A 112 -2.39 2.84 13.82
C TYR A 112 -2.24 1.78 14.91
N LYS A 113 -3.37 1.42 15.51
CA LYS A 113 -3.44 0.40 16.56
C LYS A 113 -3.14 -0.96 15.94
N ASP A 114 -2.29 -1.75 16.62
CA ASP A 114 -2.17 -3.18 16.31
C ASP A 114 -3.51 -3.85 16.62
N MET A 115 -4.14 -4.39 15.58
CA MET A 115 -5.43 -5.08 15.69
C MET A 115 -5.33 -6.42 16.42
N GLY A 116 -4.11 -6.92 16.63
CA GLY A 116 -3.88 -8.20 17.29
C GLY A 116 -4.30 -9.39 16.45
N CYS A 117 -4.33 -9.25 15.12
CA CYS A 117 -4.70 -10.33 14.21
C CYS A 117 -3.58 -11.35 14.03
N ALA A 118 -3.95 -12.63 13.93
CA ALA A 118 -3.04 -13.69 13.55
C ALA A 118 -2.54 -13.48 12.12
N GLN A 119 -1.28 -13.85 11.89
CA GLN A 119 -0.72 -13.82 10.54
C GLN A 119 -1.51 -14.78 9.64
N ILE A 120 -2.08 -14.26 8.57
CA ILE A 120 -2.79 -15.08 7.58
C ILE A 120 -1.77 -15.72 6.65
N ASN A 121 -1.82 -17.05 6.53
CA ASN A 121 -1.15 -17.74 5.43
C ASN A 121 -2.08 -17.81 4.22
N PHE A 122 -1.76 -17.08 3.17
CA PHE A 122 -2.52 -17.08 1.93
C PHE A 122 -2.12 -18.28 1.06
N LEU A 123 -3.11 -18.94 0.47
CA LEU A 123 -2.95 -20.06 -0.44
C LEU A 123 -3.79 -19.85 -1.70
N SER A 124 -3.32 -20.40 -2.81
CA SER A 124 -3.96 -20.39 -4.12
C SER A 124 -4.21 -21.82 -4.57
N LYS A 125 -5.47 -22.23 -4.61
CA LYS A 125 -5.89 -23.60 -4.96
C LYS A 125 -7.35 -23.65 -5.36
N LYS A 126 -7.74 -24.67 -6.13
CA LYS A 126 -9.12 -24.87 -6.57
C LYS A 126 -9.72 -23.62 -7.24
N ASN A 127 -8.91 -22.89 -8.01
CA ASN A 127 -9.25 -21.62 -8.66
C ASN A 127 -9.59 -20.47 -7.70
N GLN A 128 -9.26 -20.59 -6.41
CA GLN A 128 -9.61 -19.62 -5.37
C GLN A 128 -8.41 -19.27 -4.50
N ILE A 129 -8.48 -18.10 -3.88
CA ILE A 129 -7.57 -17.73 -2.79
C ILE A 129 -8.20 -18.22 -1.48
N TYR A 130 -7.37 -18.75 -0.59
CA TYR A 130 -7.74 -19.14 0.75
C TYR A 130 -6.89 -18.39 1.76
N THR A 131 -7.53 -17.90 2.82
CA THR A 131 -6.86 -17.44 4.03
C THR A 131 -6.79 -18.61 5.00
N VAL A 132 -5.59 -18.92 5.50
CA VAL A 132 -5.39 -19.92 6.54
C VAL A 132 -4.96 -19.22 7.82
N SER A 133 -5.80 -19.33 8.83
CA SER A 133 -5.54 -18.78 10.16
C SER A 133 -5.98 -19.80 11.21
N LYS A 134 -5.12 -20.06 12.19
CA LYS A 134 -5.31 -21.10 13.24
C LYS A 134 -5.72 -22.48 12.68
N GLY A 135 -5.23 -22.83 11.50
CA GLY A 135 -5.54 -24.10 10.81
C GLY A 135 -6.89 -24.15 10.11
N VAL A 136 -7.68 -23.06 10.14
CA VAL A 136 -8.95 -22.94 9.43
C VAL A 136 -8.71 -22.30 8.07
N GLU A 137 -9.15 -22.97 7.01
CA GLU A 137 -9.08 -22.45 5.65
C GLU A 137 -10.41 -21.82 5.25
N THR A 138 -10.39 -20.54 4.88
CA THR A 138 -11.57 -19.82 4.42
C THR A 138 -11.34 -19.28 3.00
N PRO A 139 -12.23 -19.54 2.03
CA PRO A 139 -12.14 -18.92 0.71
C PRO A 139 -12.21 -17.40 0.81
N PHE A 140 -11.37 -16.71 0.03
CA PHE A 140 -11.32 -15.26 -0.04
C PHE A 140 -11.46 -14.81 -1.50
N ARG A 141 -12.46 -13.96 -1.76
CA ARG A 141 -12.72 -13.35 -3.06
C ARG A 141 -12.21 -11.93 -3.08
N ILE A 142 -11.62 -11.49 -4.19
CA ILE A 142 -11.08 -10.13 -4.32
C ILE A 142 -12.10 -9.22 -5.02
N LYS A 143 -12.72 -8.33 -4.24
CA LYS A 143 -13.30 -7.08 -4.77
C LYS A 143 -12.27 -5.98 -4.54
N GLY A 144 -11.34 -5.87 -5.48
CA GLY A 144 -10.17 -5.01 -5.37
C GLY A 144 -10.27 -3.72 -6.16
N VAL A 145 -9.40 -2.76 -5.84
CA VAL A 145 -9.16 -1.55 -6.64
C VAL A 145 -7.66 -1.30 -6.79
N ASN A 146 -7.22 -0.77 -7.93
CA ASN A 146 -5.86 -0.24 -8.10
C ASN A 146 -5.81 1.19 -7.53
N TRP A 147 -4.80 1.50 -6.71
CA TRP A 147 -4.56 2.85 -6.19
C TRP A 147 -3.14 3.29 -6.54
N LEU A 148 -3.06 4.30 -7.40
CA LEU A 148 -1.84 4.70 -8.10
C LEU A 148 -1.06 5.80 -7.34
N GLY A 149 0.19 6.00 -7.74
CA GLY A 149 1.05 7.12 -7.35
C GLY A 149 2.43 6.69 -6.88
N LEU A 150 2.53 5.54 -6.22
CA LEU A 150 3.79 5.03 -5.68
C LEU A 150 4.78 4.62 -6.78
N GLU A 151 4.30 4.26 -7.96
CA GLU A 151 5.07 3.99 -9.19
C GLU A 151 5.47 5.26 -9.97
N GLY A 152 4.85 6.39 -9.65
CA GLY A 152 5.08 7.67 -10.31
C GLY A 152 6.34 8.38 -9.83
N TRP A 153 6.59 9.56 -10.41
CA TRP A 153 7.80 10.36 -10.19
C TRP A 153 8.07 10.73 -8.73
N ASP A 154 7.03 11.14 -8.01
CA ASP A 154 7.18 11.56 -6.61
C ASP A 154 7.33 10.37 -5.67
N HIS A 155 7.08 9.14 -6.14
CA HIS A 155 7.09 7.91 -5.34
C HIS A 155 6.15 8.01 -4.11
N VAL A 156 5.02 8.69 -4.29
CA VAL A 156 4.05 9.02 -3.24
C VAL A 156 2.65 8.64 -3.71
N ILE A 157 1.91 7.93 -2.87
CA ILE A 157 0.53 7.57 -3.14
C ILE A 157 -0.31 8.83 -3.38
N THR A 158 -1.15 8.79 -4.40
CA THR A 158 -1.97 9.95 -4.79
C THR A 158 -3.21 10.10 -3.91
N GLY A 159 -3.73 11.32 -3.86
CA GLY A 159 -5.01 11.66 -3.22
C GLY A 159 -4.93 12.04 -1.75
N LEU A 160 -3.77 11.92 -1.08
CA LEU A 160 -3.64 12.09 0.37
C LEU A 160 -3.29 13.52 0.86
N TRP A 161 -3.43 14.54 0.02
CA TRP A 161 -3.05 15.91 0.39
C TRP A 161 -4.14 16.70 1.13
N ASP A 162 -5.39 16.20 1.20
CA ASP A 162 -6.54 16.81 1.91
C ASP A 162 -6.53 18.35 1.88
N GLY A 163 -6.52 18.89 0.66
CA GLY A 163 -6.39 20.32 0.40
C GLY A 163 -7.71 21.07 0.61
N PRO A 164 -7.78 22.36 0.26
CA PRO A 164 -9.04 23.10 0.33
C PRO A 164 -10.07 22.64 -0.72
N ARG A 165 -9.62 22.21 -1.90
CA ARG A 165 -10.48 21.89 -3.06
C ARG A 165 -10.62 20.41 -3.33
N ASP A 166 -9.55 19.67 -3.14
CA ASP A 166 -9.42 18.27 -3.53
C ASP A 166 -8.56 17.50 -2.53
N GLY A 167 -8.39 16.21 -2.80
CA GLY A 167 -7.69 15.30 -1.92
C GLY A 167 -8.50 14.91 -0.70
N ASN A 168 -8.01 13.90 -0.02
CA ASN A 168 -8.65 13.33 1.15
C ASN A 168 -7.63 12.67 2.10
N THR A 169 -8.12 11.99 3.12
CA THR A 169 -7.29 11.24 4.07
C THR A 169 -7.38 9.73 3.82
N LEU A 170 -6.36 8.99 4.27
CA LEU A 170 -6.37 7.53 4.21
C LEU A 170 -7.60 6.93 4.90
N TYR A 171 -8.00 7.49 6.05
CA TYR A 171 -9.20 7.05 6.76
C TYR A 171 -10.47 7.19 5.90
N ARG A 172 -10.65 8.32 5.20
CA ARG A 172 -11.84 8.56 4.36
C ARG A 172 -11.87 7.66 3.14
N ILE A 173 -10.71 7.45 2.51
CA ILE A 173 -10.58 6.53 1.38
C ILE A 173 -10.87 5.10 1.83
N ALA A 174 -10.23 4.62 2.90
CA ALA A 174 -10.43 3.27 3.40
C ALA A 174 -11.88 3.02 3.86
N LYS A 175 -12.52 4.01 4.50
CA LYS A 175 -13.94 3.95 4.86
C LYS A 175 -14.84 3.90 3.62
N PHE A 176 -14.59 4.73 2.61
CA PHE A 176 -15.32 4.70 1.35
C PHE A 176 -15.23 3.33 0.67
N LEU A 177 -14.02 2.77 0.60
CA LEU A 177 -13.78 1.43 0.05
C LEU A 177 -14.55 0.36 0.85
N SER A 178 -14.46 0.40 2.17
CA SER A 178 -15.17 -0.53 3.07
C SER A 178 -16.69 -0.44 2.94
N ASN A 179 -17.24 0.78 2.93
CA ASN A 179 -18.68 1.03 2.72
C ASN A 179 -19.18 0.47 1.38
N ASN A 180 -18.32 0.49 0.36
CA ASN A 180 -18.58 -0.07 -0.96
C ASN A 180 -18.08 -1.51 -1.11
N LYS A 181 -17.81 -2.21 0.00
CA LYS A 181 -17.39 -3.62 0.10
C LYS A 181 -16.11 -3.99 -0.64
N PHE A 182 -15.27 -3.02 -1.00
CA PHE A 182 -13.92 -3.33 -1.46
C PHE A 182 -13.14 -3.92 -0.29
N ASN A 183 -12.46 -5.04 -0.54
CA ASN A 183 -11.73 -5.78 0.47
C ASN A 183 -10.25 -5.98 0.12
N ALA A 184 -9.78 -5.39 -0.98
CA ALA A 184 -8.38 -5.40 -1.37
C ALA A 184 -7.98 -4.13 -2.12
N VAL A 185 -6.72 -3.72 -1.97
CA VAL A 185 -6.09 -2.66 -2.74
C VAL A 185 -4.82 -3.20 -3.37
N ARG A 186 -4.65 -2.97 -4.67
CA ARG A 186 -3.39 -3.21 -5.40
C ARG A 186 -2.64 -1.89 -5.52
N LEU A 187 -1.40 -1.88 -5.05
CA LEU A 187 -0.53 -0.70 -5.00
C LEU A 187 0.61 -0.88 -6.01
N PRO A 188 0.55 -0.25 -7.19
CA PRO A 188 1.69 -0.14 -8.09
C PRO A 188 2.86 0.55 -7.39
N VAL A 189 4.05 -0.04 -7.43
CA VAL A 189 5.28 0.48 -6.81
C VAL A 189 6.43 0.48 -7.82
N ASP A 190 7.42 1.33 -7.55
CA ASP A 190 8.66 1.41 -8.30
C ASP A 190 9.73 0.47 -7.70
N VAL A 191 10.26 -0.42 -8.54
CA VAL A 191 11.19 -1.49 -8.10
C VAL A 191 12.49 -0.91 -7.57
N PHE A 192 13.09 0.04 -8.30
CA PHE A 192 14.35 0.65 -7.91
C PHE A 192 14.21 1.38 -6.58
N THR A 193 13.16 2.19 -6.42
CA THR A 193 12.92 2.96 -5.20
C THR A 193 12.63 2.05 -4.01
N ALA A 194 11.93 0.93 -4.19
CA ALA A 194 11.77 -0.11 -3.17
C ALA A 194 13.10 -0.81 -2.81
N SER A 195 13.97 -1.03 -3.81
CA SER A 195 15.29 -1.65 -3.65
C SER A 195 16.26 -0.79 -2.83
N VAL A 196 16.32 0.51 -3.10
CA VAL A 196 17.22 1.43 -2.38
C VAL A 196 16.58 2.03 -1.13
N ASN A 197 15.24 1.97 -1.03
CA ASN A 197 14.43 2.55 0.05
C ASN A 197 14.75 4.03 0.29
N ASN A 198 14.71 4.82 -0.79
CA ASN A 198 15.06 6.24 -0.75
C ASN A 198 14.13 7.04 0.18
N PRO A 199 14.61 8.16 0.73
CA PRO A 199 13.76 9.17 1.33
C PRO A 199 12.69 9.64 0.34
N VAL A 200 11.47 9.87 0.84
CA VAL A 200 10.36 10.43 0.06
C VAL A 200 9.93 11.76 0.65
N GLN A 201 9.37 12.63 -0.19
CA GLN A 201 8.80 13.91 0.23
C GLN A 201 7.28 13.85 0.03
N PRO A 202 6.54 13.22 0.97
CA PRO A 202 5.10 13.08 0.82
C PRO A 202 4.41 14.43 0.90
N ASN A 203 3.40 14.63 0.05
CA ASN A 203 2.54 15.81 0.07
C ASN A 203 1.32 15.64 1.00
N PHE A 204 1.44 14.78 2.02
CA PHE A 204 0.33 14.48 2.92
C PHE A 204 0.02 15.64 3.84
N ASN A 205 -1.27 15.88 4.07
CA ASN A 205 -1.69 16.76 5.15
C ASN A 205 -1.55 16.01 6.49
N THR A 206 -0.45 16.25 7.19
CA THR A 206 -0.13 15.59 8.47
C THR A 206 -0.97 16.10 9.63
N ASN A 207 -1.68 17.23 9.49
CA ASN A 207 -2.66 17.66 10.49
C ASN A 207 -3.88 16.75 10.48
N SER A 208 -4.36 16.34 9.30
CA SER A 208 -5.49 15.41 9.15
C SER A 208 -5.07 13.94 9.05
N GLN A 209 -3.76 13.66 9.02
CA GLN A 209 -3.17 12.31 8.94
C GLN A 209 -1.91 12.18 9.80
N ARG A 210 -2.06 12.31 11.12
CA ARG A 210 -0.96 12.36 12.09
C ARG A 210 -0.10 11.08 12.07
N ALA A 211 -0.71 9.91 11.83
CA ALA A 211 0.01 8.65 11.70
C ALA A 211 0.99 8.64 10.51
N LEU A 212 0.74 9.44 9.48
CA LEU A 212 1.62 9.56 8.30
C LEU A 212 2.71 10.63 8.49
N ALA A 213 2.70 11.38 9.59
CA ALA A 213 3.69 12.42 9.86
C ALA A 213 5.13 11.91 10.00
N MET A 214 5.30 10.60 10.23
CA MET A 214 6.60 9.96 10.39
C MET A 214 7.11 9.26 9.12
N VAL A 215 6.41 9.40 7.99
CA VAL A 215 6.89 8.86 6.70
C VAL A 215 8.20 9.54 6.34
N LYS A 216 9.29 8.76 6.29
CA LYS A 216 10.61 9.25 5.89
C LYS A 216 11.04 8.63 4.57
N ASN A 217 10.84 7.32 4.43
CA ASN A 217 11.34 6.55 3.31
C ASN A 217 10.17 5.86 2.57
N TYR A 218 10.46 5.37 1.36
CA TYR A 218 9.47 4.73 0.51
C TYR A 218 8.74 3.56 1.19
N THR A 219 9.48 2.69 1.87
CA THR A 219 8.87 1.55 2.59
C THR A 219 8.09 1.95 3.83
N ASP A 220 8.41 3.07 4.49
CA ASP A 220 7.63 3.58 5.63
C ASP A 220 6.22 3.99 5.19
N GLN A 221 6.12 4.59 4.01
CA GLN A 221 4.86 4.99 3.42
C GLN A 221 3.97 3.78 3.16
N ILE A 222 4.50 2.76 2.49
CA ILE A 222 3.78 1.51 2.18
C ILE A 222 3.35 0.82 3.48
N ARG A 223 4.26 0.74 4.46
CA ARG A 223 3.99 0.19 5.80
C ARG A 223 2.78 0.87 6.44
N LEU A 224 2.81 2.20 6.57
CA LEU A 224 1.75 2.95 7.22
C LEU A 224 0.42 2.94 6.43
N ILE A 225 0.47 2.91 5.10
CA ILE A 225 -0.73 2.73 4.27
C ILE A 225 -1.35 1.35 4.52
N ALA A 226 -0.54 0.29 4.56
CA ALA A 226 -1.01 -1.06 4.84
C ALA A 226 -1.63 -1.17 6.25
N GLU A 227 -1.02 -0.56 7.27
CA GLU A 227 -1.59 -0.49 8.62
C GLU A 227 -2.96 0.23 8.64
N GLY A 228 -3.09 1.34 7.92
CA GLY A 228 -4.32 2.11 7.83
C GLY A 228 -5.44 1.37 7.08
N LEU A 229 -5.13 0.71 5.97
CA LEU A 229 -6.06 -0.18 5.25
C LEU A 229 -6.44 -1.39 6.11
N GLY A 230 -5.51 -1.90 6.92
CA GLY A 230 -5.74 -3.01 7.85
C GLY A 230 -6.85 -2.72 8.85
N GLN A 231 -6.98 -1.47 9.34
CA GLN A 231 -8.06 -1.05 10.25
C GLN A 231 -9.48 -1.26 9.67
N PHE A 232 -9.58 -1.43 8.35
CA PHE A 232 -10.83 -1.66 7.62
C PHE A 232 -10.94 -3.06 7.04
N ASN A 233 -10.07 -3.99 7.46
CA ASN A 233 -10.01 -5.36 6.93
C ASN A 233 -9.79 -5.40 5.40
N ILE A 234 -9.01 -4.45 4.88
CA ILE A 234 -8.67 -4.35 3.47
C ILE A 234 -7.28 -4.98 3.24
N ALA A 235 -7.24 -5.97 2.36
CA ALA A 235 -6.04 -6.66 1.95
C ALA A 235 -5.16 -5.78 1.05
N VAL A 236 -3.85 -6.01 1.04
CA VAL A 236 -2.89 -5.27 0.21
C VAL A 236 -2.11 -6.21 -0.69
N VAL A 237 -2.06 -5.89 -1.98
CA VAL A 237 -1.15 -6.51 -2.96
C VAL A 237 -0.22 -5.42 -3.47
N LEU A 238 1.09 -5.64 -3.37
CA LEU A 238 2.09 -4.75 -3.96
C LEU A 238 2.33 -5.17 -5.40
N ASP A 239 2.44 -4.22 -6.32
CA ASP A 239 2.65 -4.49 -7.74
C ASP A 239 3.95 -3.85 -8.22
N PHE A 240 4.93 -4.65 -8.64
CA PHE A 240 6.12 -4.12 -9.28
C PHE A 240 5.79 -3.57 -10.67
N ASN A 241 5.45 -2.27 -10.73
CA ASN A 241 4.89 -1.65 -11.92
C ASN A 241 5.96 -1.04 -12.82
N THR A 242 6.59 0.01 -12.32
CA THR A 242 7.73 0.69 -12.94
C THR A 242 9.03 0.10 -12.41
N ARG A 243 10.05 0.07 -13.27
CA ARG A 243 11.39 -0.39 -12.89
C ARG A 243 12.12 0.73 -12.16
N SER A 244 12.24 1.89 -12.82
CA SER A 244 12.86 3.06 -12.22
C SER A 244 12.29 4.34 -12.82
N GLY A 245 12.42 5.45 -12.08
CA GLY A 245 12.11 6.79 -12.58
C GLY A 245 12.91 7.21 -13.82
N LEU A 246 14.09 6.61 -14.04
CA LEU A 246 14.95 6.90 -15.18
C LEU A 246 14.60 6.09 -16.44
N ASP A 247 13.94 4.94 -16.26
CA ASP A 247 13.64 4.02 -17.36
C ASP A 247 12.19 4.11 -17.83
N ASP A 248 11.25 4.36 -16.91
CA ASP A 248 9.81 4.20 -17.15
C ASP A 248 8.99 5.49 -16.92
N LEU A 249 9.64 6.63 -16.64
CA LEU A 249 8.98 7.93 -16.51
C LEU A 249 9.55 8.96 -17.50
N ASN A 250 8.68 9.85 -17.96
CA ASN A 250 9.04 10.94 -18.86
C ASN A 250 9.85 12.01 -18.11
N ALA A 251 11.05 12.32 -18.60
CA ALA A 251 11.93 13.30 -17.95
C ALA A 251 11.41 14.75 -17.98
N THR A 252 10.48 15.07 -18.88
CA THR A 252 9.97 16.45 -19.07
C THR A 252 8.68 16.70 -18.28
N ASP A 253 7.72 15.78 -18.36
CA ASP A 253 6.40 15.96 -17.75
C ASP A 253 6.16 15.02 -16.55
N HIS A 254 7.15 14.20 -16.20
CA HIS A 254 7.14 13.28 -15.07
C HIS A 254 6.04 12.21 -15.10
N SER A 255 5.33 12.07 -16.22
CA SER A 255 4.30 11.05 -16.39
C SER A 255 4.90 9.66 -16.59
N VAL A 256 4.16 8.64 -16.19
CA VAL A 256 4.53 7.24 -16.44
C VAL A 256 4.49 6.96 -17.95
N ILE A 257 5.58 6.43 -18.51
CA ILE A 257 5.66 6.07 -19.92
C ILE A 257 4.67 4.94 -20.22
N ALA A 258 3.91 5.10 -21.30
CA ALA A 258 2.97 4.09 -21.80
C ALA A 258 3.69 2.75 -22.06
N LEU A 259 3.02 1.63 -21.76
CA LEU A 259 3.63 0.30 -21.71
C LEU A 259 4.31 -0.09 -23.04
N GLU A 260 3.69 0.25 -24.17
CA GLU A 260 4.19 0.02 -25.52
C GLU A 260 5.47 0.79 -25.86
N ASN A 261 5.76 1.85 -25.11
CA ASN A 261 6.93 2.71 -25.29
C ASN A 261 8.05 2.41 -24.28
N ARG A 262 7.80 1.56 -23.27
CA ARG A 262 8.81 1.14 -22.29
C ARG A 262 9.78 0.13 -22.91
N LYS A 263 11.04 0.13 -22.49
CA LYS A 263 12.07 -0.80 -22.98
C LYS A 263 11.73 -2.28 -22.73
N SER A 264 12.12 -3.15 -23.65
CA SER A 264 12.06 -4.62 -23.56
C SER A 264 13.06 -5.17 -22.51
N SER A 265 12.98 -6.47 -22.20
CA SER A 265 13.76 -7.13 -21.12
C SER A 265 15.27 -7.21 -21.38
N ASP A 266 15.73 -6.98 -22.61
CA ASP A 266 17.16 -7.02 -22.93
C ASP A 266 17.86 -5.64 -22.83
N GLY A 267 17.11 -4.57 -22.52
CA GLY A 267 17.61 -3.25 -22.08
C GLY A 267 18.42 -2.40 -23.09
N ASP A 268 19.22 -3.06 -23.92
CA ASP A 268 20.21 -2.50 -24.86
C ASP A 268 19.93 -2.88 -26.33
N ASP A 269 18.87 -3.65 -26.59
CA ASP A 269 18.47 -4.09 -27.95
C ASP A 269 17.74 -2.99 -28.76
N GLY A 270 17.36 -1.88 -28.11
CA GLY A 270 16.56 -0.82 -28.71
C GLY A 270 15.09 -1.19 -28.93
N LEU A 271 14.62 -2.33 -28.41
CA LEU A 271 13.26 -2.82 -28.56
C LEU A 271 12.36 -2.33 -27.42
N THR A 272 11.08 -2.11 -27.72
CA THR A 272 10.07 -1.79 -26.71
C THR A 272 9.26 -3.02 -26.30
N GLY A 273 8.61 -2.95 -25.14
CA GLY A 273 7.92 -4.10 -24.59
C GLY A 273 7.48 -4.05 -23.13
N ASN A 274 7.93 -3.13 -22.29
CA ASN A 274 7.71 -3.24 -20.83
C ASN A 274 8.25 -4.58 -20.25
N GLY A 275 9.52 -4.85 -20.54
CA GLY A 275 10.23 -5.99 -19.96
C GLY A 275 10.45 -5.84 -18.45
N TRP A 276 11.00 -6.88 -17.81
CA TRP A 276 11.23 -6.86 -16.35
C TRP A 276 12.57 -6.25 -15.95
N PHE A 277 13.61 -6.33 -16.78
CA PHE A 277 14.90 -5.68 -16.52
C PHE A 277 15.04 -4.35 -17.24
N SER A 278 15.92 -3.49 -16.74
CA SER A 278 16.32 -2.21 -17.34
C SER A 278 17.79 -1.94 -17.02
N ASN A 279 18.30 -0.77 -17.43
CA ASN A 279 19.69 -0.37 -17.17
C ASN A 279 19.94 -0.12 -15.67
N HIS A 280 18.89 0.13 -14.90
CA HIS A 280 18.95 0.39 -13.46
C HIS A 280 18.32 -0.71 -12.61
N VAL A 281 17.59 -1.66 -13.21
CA VAL A 281 16.92 -2.75 -12.50
C VAL A 281 17.31 -4.09 -13.10
N SER A 282 18.04 -4.85 -12.30
CA SER A 282 18.37 -6.25 -12.53
C SER A 282 17.71 -7.14 -11.48
N GLN A 283 18.04 -8.43 -11.48
CA GLN A 283 17.64 -9.36 -10.42
C GLN A 283 18.07 -8.88 -9.02
N VAL A 284 19.18 -8.15 -8.90
CA VAL A 284 19.68 -7.63 -7.62
C VAL A 284 18.69 -6.64 -7.02
N GLU A 285 18.18 -5.70 -7.83
CA GLU A 285 17.23 -4.70 -7.37
C GLU A 285 15.88 -5.32 -7.00
N TYR A 286 15.38 -6.28 -7.78
CA TYR A 286 14.19 -7.04 -7.39
C TYR A 286 14.37 -7.76 -6.05
N ASN A 287 15.51 -8.43 -5.84
CA ASN A 287 15.78 -9.14 -4.59
C ASN A 287 15.86 -8.18 -3.39
N ASN A 288 16.50 -7.02 -3.57
CA ASN A 288 16.59 -5.98 -2.55
C ASN A 288 15.23 -5.36 -2.24
N ALA A 289 14.41 -5.09 -3.26
CA ALA A 289 13.05 -4.58 -3.09
C ALA A 289 12.20 -5.55 -2.27
N VAL A 290 12.20 -6.84 -2.61
CA VAL A 290 11.50 -7.88 -1.85
C VAL A 290 12.00 -7.94 -0.40
N LYS A 291 13.33 -7.92 -0.20
CA LYS A 291 13.93 -7.93 1.14
C LYS A 291 13.48 -6.74 1.98
N ASN A 292 13.54 -5.53 1.44
CA ASN A 292 13.18 -4.32 2.15
C ASN A 292 11.68 -4.31 2.49
N LEU A 293 10.82 -4.61 1.52
CA LEU A 293 9.37 -4.69 1.74
C LEU A 293 9.00 -5.76 2.76
N ALA A 294 9.53 -6.98 2.64
CA ALA A 294 9.26 -8.06 3.60
C ALA A 294 9.76 -7.72 5.00
N SER A 295 10.87 -7.00 5.15
CA SER A 295 11.41 -6.62 6.47
C SER A 295 10.47 -5.73 7.29
N VAL A 296 9.55 -5.03 6.63
CA VAL A 296 8.60 -4.11 7.28
C VAL A 296 7.13 -4.52 7.15
N LEU A 297 6.81 -5.54 6.33
CA LEU A 297 5.44 -5.98 6.06
C LEU A 297 5.19 -7.46 6.34
N CYS A 298 6.22 -8.28 6.53
CA CYS A 298 6.05 -9.70 6.88
C CYS A 298 5.96 -9.89 8.41
N ASP A 299 4.93 -9.31 9.01
CA ASP A 299 4.65 -9.41 10.44
C ASP A 299 3.16 -9.39 10.72
N SER A 300 2.77 -9.73 11.95
CA SER A 300 1.37 -9.80 12.36
C SER A 300 0.63 -8.47 12.41
N LYS A 301 1.33 -7.33 12.43
CA LYS A 301 0.69 -6.01 12.35
C LYS A 301 0.23 -5.72 10.92
N HIS A 302 0.93 -6.30 9.93
CA HIS A 302 0.65 -6.24 8.51
C HIS A 302 0.05 -7.56 7.98
N TRP A 303 -0.75 -8.23 8.82
CA TRP A 303 -1.47 -9.46 8.50
C TRP A 303 -2.32 -9.37 7.21
N ASN A 304 -2.67 -8.15 6.82
CA ASN A 304 -3.47 -7.84 5.64
C ASN A 304 -2.66 -7.77 4.33
N VAL A 305 -1.33 -7.84 4.37
CA VAL A 305 -0.50 -7.89 3.15
C VAL A 305 -0.49 -9.32 2.59
N MET A 306 -1.06 -9.47 1.39
CA MET A 306 -1.21 -10.77 0.73
C MET A 306 0.05 -11.23 0.01
N GLY A 307 0.82 -10.27 -0.52
CA GLY A 307 2.03 -10.55 -1.28
C GLY A 307 2.31 -9.55 -2.40
N ILE A 308 3.03 -10.03 -3.42
CA ILE A 308 3.61 -9.20 -4.48
C ILE A 308 3.21 -9.75 -5.86
N ASP A 309 2.80 -8.85 -6.75
CA ASP A 309 2.71 -9.05 -8.20
C ASP A 309 4.07 -8.78 -8.84
N ILE A 310 4.64 -9.81 -9.48
CA ILE A 310 6.05 -9.87 -9.86
C ILE A 310 6.46 -8.77 -10.83
N LYS A 311 5.56 -8.42 -11.77
CA LYS A 311 5.78 -7.38 -12.75
C LYS A 311 4.45 -7.01 -13.38
N ASP A 312 4.13 -5.72 -13.43
CA ASP A 312 2.94 -5.26 -14.13
C ASP A 312 3.10 -5.38 -15.64
N ALA A 313 2.09 -5.96 -16.28
CA ALA A 313 1.89 -6.02 -17.73
C ALA A 313 3.13 -6.42 -18.56
N PRO A 314 3.89 -7.46 -18.18
CA PRO A 314 5.13 -7.77 -18.87
C PRO A 314 4.82 -8.13 -20.33
N ALA A 315 5.63 -7.60 -21.21
CA ALA A 315 5.50 -7.78 -22.64
C ALA A 315 6.87 -7.60 -23.31
N GLY A 316 6.88 -7.67 -24.65
CA GLY A 316 8.01 -7.24 -25.46
C GLY A 316 8.51 -8.26 -26.45
N ALA A 317 9.18 -7.78 -27.49
CA ALA A 317 9.72 -8.60 -28.57
C ALA A 317 10.78 -9.60 -28.09
N ALA A 318 11.49 -9.28 -27.00
CA ALA A 318 12.47 -10.18 -26.38
C ALA A 318 11.90 -10.96 -25.18
N GLY A 319 10.65 -10.76 -24.77
CA GLY A 319 10.04 -11.51 -23.68
C GLY A 319 9.30 -12.75 -24.19
N LEU A 320 9.82 -13.94 -23.93
CA LEU A 320 9.19 -15.21 -24.26
C LEU A 320 8.79 -15.95 -22.99
N TRP A 321 7.71 -16.73 -23.03
CA TRP A 321 7.29 -17.52 -21.86
C TRP A 321 8.42 -18.46 -21.42
N ASP A 322 8.87 -19.32 -22.33
CA ASP A 322 9.99 -20.25 -22.15
C ASP A 322 11.24 -19.81 -22.92
N GLY A 323 11.58 -18.52 -22.83
CA GLY A 323 12.81 -18.00 -23.43
C GLY A 323 14.10 -18.57 -22.82
N GLU A 324 15.23 -18.04 -23.29
CA GLU A 324 16.56 -18.33 -22.75
C GLU A 324 17.07 -17.16 -21.91
N GLU A 325 17.83 -17.46 -20.85
CA GLU A 325 18.46 -16.46 -19.97
C GLU A 325 17.50 -15.32 -19.56
N LYS A 326 17.82 -14.07 -19.96
CA LYS A 326 17.07 -12.84 -19.64
C LYS A 326 15.76 -12.66 -20.39
N THR A 327 15.45 -13.54 -21.34
CA THR A 327 14.22 -13.49 -22.15
C THR A 327 13.11 -14.38 -21.62
N SER A 328 13.40 -15.23 -20.63
CA SER A 328 12.44 -16.19 -20.07
C SER A 328 11.59 -15.60 -18.95
N TRP A 329 10.32 -15.33 -19.24
CA TRP A 329 9.37 -14.90 -18.22
C TRP A 329 9.15 -16.00 -17.17
N GLN A 330 8.98 -17.25 -17.59
CA GLN A 330 8.71 -18.36 -16.67
C GLN A 330 9.85 -18.55 -15.65
N LYS A 331 11.12 -18.49 -16.10
CA LYS A 331 12.28 -18.65 -15.21
C LYS A 331 12.42 -17.46 -14.28
N PHE A 332 12.33 -16.23 -14.79
CA PHE A 332 12.39 -15.02 -13.98
C PHE A 332 11.28 -15.01 -12.93
N ALA A 333 10.03 -15.22 -13.35
CA ALA A 333 8.88 -15.22 -12.45
C ALA A 333 8.94 -16.35 -11.41
N SER A 334 9.44 -17.54 -11.76
CA SER A 334 9.63 -18.63 -10.79
C SER A 334 10.74 -18.30 -9.78
N GLY A 335 11.84 -17.70 -10.22
CA GLY A 335 12.90 -17.21 -9.33
C GLY A 335 12.42 -16.12 -8.37
N MET A 336 11.61 -15.18 -8.88
CA MET A 336 10.96 -14.16 -8.06
C MET A 336 9.96 -14.75 -7.08
N ALA A 337 9.15 -15.72 -7.50
CA ALA A 337 8.19 -16.38 -6.62
C ALA A 337 8.88 -17.11 -5.46
N GLN A 338 10.02 -17.77 -5.71
CA GLN A 338 10.86 -18.37 -4.67
C GLN A 338 11.44 -17.30 -3.73
N THR A 339 11.90 -16.18 -4.27
CA THR A 339 12.45 -15.06 -3.48
C THR A 339 11.39 -14.46 -2.55
N ILE A 340 10.18 -14.21 -3.07
CA ILE A 340 9.06 -13.63 -2.32
C ILE A 340 8.60 -14.59 -1.22
N THR A 341 8.35 -15.85 -1.56
CA THR A 341 7.87 -16.85 -0.57
C THR A 341 8.93 -17.21 0.47
N LYS A 342 10.22 -17.13 0.14
CA LYS A 342 11.30 -17.27 1.13
C LYS A 342 11.36 -16.06 2.07
N ALA A 343 11.16 -14.85 1.56
CA ALA A 343 11.15 -13.64 2.36
C ALA A 343 9.92 -13.57 3.29
N CYS A 344 8.75 -14.03 2.80
CA CYS A 344 7.55 -14.12 3.60
C CYS A 344 6.72 -15.38 3.24
N PRO A 345 6.84 -16.48 4.01
CA PRO A 345 6.14 -17.74 3.73
C PRO A 345 4.61 -17.65 3.74
N SER A 346 4.06 -16.63 4.41
CA SER A 346 2.61 -16.40 4.47
C SER A 346 2.04 -15.78 3.20
N TRP A 347 2.87 -15.13 2.37
CA TRP A 347 2.40 -14.46 1.17
C TRP A 347 2.09 -15.43 0.03
N VAL A 348 1.23 -14.99 -0.89
CA VAL A 348 1.10 -15.53 -2.25
C VAL A 348 1.83 -14.63 -3.24
N VAL A 349 2.07 -15.13 -4.44
CA VAL A 349 2.76 -14.43 -5.50
C VAL A 349 1.82 -14.28 -6.67
N PHE A 350 1.56 -13.04 -7.07
CA PHE A 350 0.77 -12.74 -8.26
C PHE A 350 1.71 -12.72 -9.47
N ALA A 351 1.30 -13.38 -10.54
CA ALA A 351 2.07 -13.46 -11.78
C ALA A 351 1.16 -13.21 -12.98
N GLN A 352 1.45 -12.15 -13.72
CA GLN A 352 0.74 -11.85 -14.96
C GLN A 352 1.19 -12.78 -16.10
N GLY A 353 0.47 -12.70 -17.22
CA GLY A 353 0.83 -13.32 -18.48
C GLY A 353 1.88 -12.53 -19.26
N LEU A 354 2.05 -12.81 -20.55
CA LEU A 354 2.80 -11.95 -21.49
C LEU A 354 1.83 -11.25 -22.46
N ASN A 355 2.37 -10.48 -23.42
CA ASN A 355 1.62 -10.13 -24.62
C ASN A 355 1.56 -11.32 -25.60
N GLY A 356 0.90 -11.12 -26.74
CA GLY A 356 0.75 -12.11 -27.79
C GLY A 356 -0.44 -11.75 -28.66
N ASN A 357 -0.83 -12.64 -29.56
CA ASN A 357 -2.04 -12.46 -30.36
C ASN A 357 -2.98 -13.64 -30.19
N ALA A 358 -4.28 -13.36 -30.19
CA ALA A 358 -5.32 -14.37 -30.25
C ALA A 358 -6.13 -14.21 -31.54
N ASN A 359 -6.51 -15.33 -32.14
CA ASN A 359 -7.33 -15.34 -33.34
C ASN A 359 -8.80 -15.41 -32.94
N PHE A 360 -9.56 -14.40 -33.36
CA PHE A 360 -11.00 -14.37 -33.14
C PHE A 360 -11.74 -14.44 -34.47
N PRO A 361 -12.76 -15.31 -34.60
CA PRO A 361 -13.65 -15.26 -35.74
C PRO A 361 -14.53 -14.00 -35.63
N ASN A 362 -14.38 -13.06 -36.56
CA ASN A 362 -15.28 -11.91 -36.72
C ASN A 362 -15.48 -11.67 -38.23
N GLY A 363 -16.59 -12.20 -38.77
CA GLY A 363 -16.88 -12.18 -40.21
C GLY A 363 -15.99 -13.13 -41.05
N ASP A 364 -15.73 -12.75 -42.30
CA ASP A 364 -15.14 -13.62 -43.33
C ASP A 364 -13.63 -13.88 -43.19
N LEU A 365 -12.93 -13.26 -42.24
CA LEU A 365 -11.50 -13.47 -42.02
C LEU A 365 -11.18 -13.59 -40.51
N PRO A 366 -10.51 -14.66 -40.05
CA PRO A 366 -9.95 -14.70 -38.69
C PRO A 366 -8.96 -13.56 -38.57
N ARG A 367 -9.18 -12.63 -37.62
CA ARG A 367 -8.23 -11.56 -37.33
C ARG A 367 -7.40 -11.94 -36.12
N SER A 368 -6.08 -11.85 -36.29
CA SER A 368 -5.13 -11.89 -35.20
C SER A 368 -5.24 -10.57 -34.43
N VAL A 369 -5.72 -10.62 -33.20
CA VAL A 369 -5.90 -9.45 -32.33
C VAL A 369 -4.80 -9.46 -31.28
N PRO A 370 -4.08 -8.34 -31.06
CA PRO A 370 -3.12 -8.26 -29.97
C PRO A 370 -3.84 -8.42 -28.63
N ASN A 371 -3.33 -9.32 -27.80
CA ASN A 371 -3.78 -9.50 -26.44
C ASN A 371 -3.34 -8.30 -25.59
N PRO A 372 -4.11 -7.90 -24.56
CA PRO A 372 -3.64 -6.95 -23.57
C PRO A 372 -2.27 -7.36 -23.01
N PHE A 373 -1.40 -6.39 -22.75
CA PHE A 373 -0.09 -6.70 -22.17
C PHE A 373 -0.27 -7.36 -20.80
N GLY A 374 0.51 -8.41 -20.51
CA GLY A 374 0.36 -9.19 -19.29
C GLY A 374 -0.84 -10.15 -19.24
N SER A 375 -1.54 -10.42 -20.35
CA SER A 375 -2.77 -11.25 -20.32
C SER A 375 -2.59 -12.69 -20.82
N ASN A 376 -1.62 -12.94 -21.70
CA ASN A 376 -1.43 -14.24 -22.32
C ASN A 376 -0.84 -15.25 -21.34
N LEU A 377 -1.64 -16.26 -20.96
CA LEU A 377 -1.26 -17.29 -19.99
C LEU A 377 -1.21 -18.69 -20.61
N VAL A 378 -1.27 -18.83 -21.94
CA VAL A 378 -1.26 -20.14 -22.60
C VAL A 378 -0.04 -20.97 -22.20
N GLY A 379 1.14 -20.34 -22.11
CA GLY A 379 2.38 -21.02 -21.69
C GLY A 379 2.32 -21.57 -20.26
N ALA A 380 1.50 -21.00 -19.38
CA ALA A 380 1.36 -21.50 -18.01
C ALA A 380 0.84 -22.93 -17.95
N LEU A 381 0.07 -23.37 -18.96
CA LEU A 381 -0.46 -24.73 -19.05
C LEU A 381 0.63 -25.78 -19.25
N THR A 382 1.67 -25.44 -20.01
CA THR A 382 2.77 -26.35 -20.34
C THR A 382 3.92 -26.23 -19.35
N THR A 383 4.23 -25.00 -18.96
CA THR A 383 5.37 -24.63 -18.13
C THR A 383 4.91 -23.63 -17.07
N PRO A 384 4.24 -24.12 -16.00
CA PRO A 384 3.71 -23.25 -14.96
C PRO A 384 4.83 -22.53 -14.20
N ILE A 385 4.50 -21.36 -13.67
CA ILE A 385 5.38 -20.63 -12.76
C ILE A 385 5.35 -21.36 -11.42
N THR A 386 6.49 -21.48 -10.75
CA THR A 386 6.58 -22.19 -9.46
C THR A 386 7.37 -21.42 -8.41
N ALA A 387 6.83 -21.38 -7.19
CA ALA A 387 7.50 -20.82 -6.02
C ALA A 387 8.37 -21.84 -5.27
N GLY A 388 8.41 -23.10 -5.71
CA GLY A 388 9.00 -24.21 -4.94
C GLY A 388 8.15 -24.65 -3.72
N THR A 389 7.27 -23.77 -3.23
CA THR A 389 6.22 -24.08 -2.25
C THR A 389 4.88 -24.20 -2.96
N ALA A 390 4.13 -25.27 -2.66
CA ALA A 390 2.83 -25.52 -3.28
C ALA A 390 1.81 -24.42 -2.96
N GLN A 391 0.87 -24.19 -3.88
CA GLN A 391 -0.30 -23.32 -3.68
C GLN A 391 0.06 -21.85 -3.39
N LYS A 392 1.19 -21.36 -3.91
CA LYS A 392 1.62 -19.97 -3.72
C LYS A 392 1.42 -19.05 -4.93
N ILE A 393 1.11 -19.59 -6.10
CA ILE A 393 0.98 -18.81 -7.33
C ILE A 393 -0.48 -18.43 -7.58
N VAL A 394 -0.74 -17.14 -7.75
CA VAL A 394 -2.00 -16.59 -8.26
C VAL A 394 -1.70 -16.01 -9.64
N TYR A 395 -2.41 -16.48 -10.67
CA TYR A 395 -2.28 -15.90 -12.00
C TYR A 395 -3.12 -14.62 -12.10
N ALA A 396 -2.51 -13.56 -12.60
CA ALA A 396 -3.03 -12.21 -12.49
C ALA A 396 -3.17 -11.49 -13.84
N PRO A 397 -3.89 -12.05 -14.84
CA PRO A 397 -3.94 -11.45 -16.17
C PRO A 397 -4.74 -10.14 -16.16
N ARG A 398 -4.43 -9.26 -17.12
CA ARG A 398 -5.24 -8.07 -17.41
C ARG A 398 -6.33 -8.39 -18.42
N PHE A 399 -7.48 -7.70 -18.32
CA PHE A 399 -8.50 -7.75 -19.35
C PHE A 399 -9.27 -6.43 -19.40
N TRP A 400 -9.30 -5.80 -20.57
CA TRP A 400 -9.85 -4.45 -20.75
C TRP A 400 -11.10 -4.46 -21.58
N GLY A 401 -12.05 -3.58 -21.26
CA GLY A 401 -13.21 -3.35 -22.09
C GLY A 401 -12.93 -2.47 -23.32
N PRO A 402 -13.96 -2.25 -24.17
CA PRO A 402 -13.89 -1.44 -25.38
C PRO A 402 -13.30 -0.04 -25.20
N SER A 403 -13.44 0.55 -24.01
CA SER A 403 -13.00 1.93 -23.76
C SER A 403 -11.48 2.11 -23.67
N VAL A 404 -10.73 1.01 -23.55
CA VAL A 404 -9.26 0.99 -23.67
C VAL A 404 -8.84 0.59 -25.07
N TYR A 405 -9.51 -0.42 -25.64
CA TYR A 405 -9.24 -0.92 -26.97
C TYR A 405 -10.49 -1.61 -27.53
N PRO A 406 -11.08 -1.11 -28.64
CA PRO A 406 -12.32 -1.65 -29.22
C PRO A 406 -12.05 -2.96 -29.98
N ALA A 407 -11.65 -4.01 -29.26
CA ALA A 407 -11.28 -5.28 -29.83
C ALA A 407 -12.46 -5.94 -30.60
N PRO A 408 -12.20 -6.65 -31.71
CA PRO A 408 -13.24 -7.27 -32.52
C PRO A 408 -14.21 -8.21 -31.79
N TYR A 409 -13.80 -8.84 -30.69
CA TYR A 409 -14.65 -9.75 -29.91
C TYR A 409 -15.70 -9.04 -29.04
N PHE A 410 -15.70 -7.72 -28.95
CA PHE A 410 -16.77 -6.95 -28.29
C PHE A 410 -17.94 -6.61 -29.22
N TYR A 411 -17.85 -6.97 -30.51
CA TYR A 411 -18.83 -6.60 -31.52
C TYR A 411 -19.33 -7.84 -32.26
N LYS A 412 -20.59 -7.81 -32.70
CA LYS A 412 -21.17 -8.84 -33.56
C LYS A 412 -20.44 -8.92 -34.90
N SER A 413 -20.03 -7.77 -35.44
CA SER A 413 -19.11 -7.67 -36.56
C SER A 413 -18.29 -6.38 -36.48
N SER A 414 -17.05 -6.37 -36.98
CA SER A 414 -16.27 -5.13 -37.08
C SER A 414 -15.15 -5.12 -38.13
N THR A 415 -14.87 -3.94 -38.69
CA THR A 415 -13.75 -3.65 -39.59
C THR A 415 -12.83 -2.60 -38.99
N GLY A 416 -11.56 -2.95 -38.83
CA GLY A 416 -10.55 -2.15 -38.13
C GLY A 416 -9.77 -3.00 -37.12
N LEU A 417 -8.78 -2.39 -36.49
CA LEU A 417 -8.01 -2.97 -35.38
C LEU A 417 -8.12 -2.07 -34.14
N SER A 418 -7.43 -0.92 -34.14
CA SER A 418 -7.41 0.03 -33.00
C SER A 418 -8.55 1.04 -32.99
N MET A 419 -9.11 1.37 -34.15
CA MET A 419 -10.36 2.11 -34.30
C MET A 419 -11.22 1.40 -35.33
N LEU A 420 -12.52 1.34 -35.08
CA LEU A 420 -13.44 0.60 -35.95
C LEU A 420 -14.03 1.53 -37.01
N SER A 421 -13.71 1.26 -38.26
CA SER A 421 -14.29 1.96 -39.43
C SER A 421 -15.73 1.54 -39.72
N LYS A 422 -16.09 0.30 -39.36
CA LYS A 422 -17.45 -0.25 -39.45
C LYS A 422 -17.63 -1.23 -38.30
N PHE A 423 -18.78 -1.23 -37.65
CA PHE A 423 -19.08 -2.20 -36.60
C PHE A 423 -20.59 -2.43 -36.48
N THR A 424 -20.95 -3.56 -35.92
CA THR A 424 -22.30 -3.88 -35.46
C THR A 424 -22.18 -4.42 -34.05
N GLU A 425 -22.83 -3.77 -33.10
CA GLU A 425 -22.78 -4.15 -31.69
C GLU A 425 -23.66 -5.38 -31.41
N PHE A 426 -23.40 -6.03 -30.28
CA PHE A 426 -24.30 -7.08 -29.80
C PHE A 426 -25.63 -6.46 -29.34
N GLY A 427 -26.74 -7.13 -29.65
CA GLY A 427 -28.06 -6.71 -29.18
C GLY A 427 -28.44 -7.28 -27.81
N ALA A 428 -27.74 -8.31 -27.32
CA ALA A 428 -28.06 -9.02 -26.09
C ALA A 428 -26.84 -9.21 -25.18
N GLN A 429 -27.03 -9.06 -23.87
CA GLN A 429 -25.98 -9.25 -22.86
C GLN A 429 -25.43 -10.68 -22.88
N SER A 430 -26.24 -11.68 -23.21
CA SER A 430 -25.81 -13.08 -23.33
C SER A 430 -24.75 -13.27 -24.42
N ASP A 431 -24.88 -12.59 -25.55
CA ASP A 431 -23.95 -12.70 -26.68
C ASP A 431 -22.60 -12.08 -26.31
N MET A 432 -22.64 -10.89 -25.70
CA MET A 432 -21.43 -10.25 -25.15
C MET A 432 -20.77 -11.15 -24.10
N THR A 433 -21.56 -11.74 -23.19
CA THR A 433 -21.03 -12.61 -22.12
C THR A 433 -20.35 -13.85 -22.70
N ALA A 434 -20.96 -14.50 -23.68
CA ALA A 434 -20.37 -15.65 -24.36
C ALA A 434 -19.09 -15.25 -25.14
N SER A 435 -19.08 -14.09 -25.79
CA SER A 435 -17.92 -13.61 -26.53
C SER A 435 -16.74 -13.25 -25.61
N VAL A 436 -17.00 -12.53 -24.51
CA VAL A 436 -15.99 -12.20 -23.49
C VAL A 436 -15.46 -13.45 -22.81
N GLN A 437 -16.32 -14.41 -22.46
CA GLN A 437 -15.88 -15.68 -21.91
C GLN A 437 -14.94 -16.41 -22.89
N LYS A 438 -15.33 -16.50 -24.16
CA LYS A 438 -14.47 -17.09 -25.21
C LYS A 438 -13.15 -16.34 -25.35
N ALA A 439 -13.17 -15.01 -25.28
CA ALA A 439 -11.97 -14.18 -25.32
C ALA A 439 -11.04 -14.47 -24.15
N MET A 440 -11.54 -14.44 -22.91
CA MET A 440 -10.77 -14.79 -21.72
C MET A 440 -10.22 -16.22 -21.79
N THR A 441 -11.03 -17.22 -22.15
CA THR A 441 -10.58 -18.60 -22.33
C THR A 441 -9.47 -18.70 -23.37
N THR A 442 -9.58 -18.01 -24.50
CA THR A 442 -8.56 -18.03 -25.56
C THR A 442 -7.27 -17.36 -25.12
N ILE A 443 -7.35 -16.18 -24.50
CA ILE A 443 -6.19 -15.37 -24.12
C ILE A 443 -5.48 -15.99 -22.90
N PHE A 444 -6.23 -16.50 -21.92
CA PHE A 444 -5.67 -17.09 -20.71
C PHE A 444 -5.30 -18.58 -20.89
N GLY A 445 -5.66 -19.19 -22.02
CA GLY A 445 -5.41 -20.61 -22.27
C GLY A 445 -6.30 -21.57 -21.47
N ASP A 446 -7.55 -21.20 -21.15
CA ASP A 446 -8.46 -22.01 -20.32
C ASP A 446 -7.83 -22.44 -18.98
N LEU A 447 -7.00 -21.57 -18.39
CA LEU A 447 -6.28 -21.84 -17.15
C LEU A 447 -7.22 -22.27 -16.01
N LEU A 448 -8.41 -21.66 -15.91
CA LEU A 448 -9.45 -22.05 -14.96
C LEU A 448 -9.88 -23.51 -15.15
N GLY A 449 -10.05 -23.95 -16.40
CA GLY A 449 -10.42 -25.32 -16.75
C GLY A 449 -9.35 -26.34 -16.39
N GLN A 450 -8.08 -25.96 -16.55
CA GLN A 450 -6.95 -26.90 -16.61
C GLN A 450 -5.98 -26.85 -15.42
N GLN A 451 -6.04 -25.82 -14.57
CA GLN A 451 -5.20 -25.70 -13.39
C GLN A 451 -5.97 -25.41 -12.10
N ASP A 452 -5.27 -25.56 -10.97
CA ASP A 452 -5.80 -25.31 -9.63
C ASP A 452 -5.48 -23.91 -9.11
N ALA A 453 -4.50 -23.21 -9.69
CA ALA A 453 -4.12 -21.87 -9.26
C ALA A 453 -5.30 -20.90 -9.43
N ALA A 454 -5.49 -20.00 -8.47
CA ALA A 454 -6.45 -18.91 -8.57
C ALA A 454 -6.09 -17.99 -9.74
N VAL A 455 -7.13 -17.49 -10.41
CA VAL A 455 -7.00 -16.45 -11.44
C VAL A 455 -7.75 -15.22 -10.98
N VAL A 456 -7.06 -14.08 -10.92
CA VAL A 456 -7.60 -12.78 -10.47
C VAL A 456 -7.28 -11.75 -11.54
N LEU A 457 -8.23 -10.92 -11.96
CA LEU A 457 -7.87 -9.85 -12.90
C LEU A 457 -7.02 -8.79 -12.19
N SER A 458 -5.74 -8.64 -12.56
CA SER A 458 -4.84 -7.62 -11.98
C SER A 458 -5.30 -6.20 -12.30
N SER A 459 -5.97 -6.04 -13.44
CA SER A 459 -6.65 -4.82 -13.83
C SER A 459 -7.78 -5.15 -14.80
N PHE A 460 -8.95 -4.56 -14.57
CA PHE A 460 -10.06 -4.58 -15.51
C PHE A 460 -10.93 -3.34 -15.34
N GLY A 461 -11.67 -3.01 -16.40
CA GLY A 461 -12.57 -1.86 -16.42
C GLY A 461 -12.89 -1.40 -17.84
N SER A 462 -13.87 -0.52 -17.93
CA SER A 462 -14.29 0.24 -19.11
C SER A 462 -15.16 1.40 -18.63
N LEU A 463 -15.50 2.35 -19.51
CA LEU A 463 -16.60 3.27 -19.23
C LEU A 463 -17.91 2.50 -19.05
N TYR A 464 -18.80 3.04 -18.23
CA TYR A 464 -20.01 2.35 -17.80
C TYR A 464 -21.21 3.28 -17.75
N GLY A 465 -22.40 2.74 -18.01
CA GLY A 465 -23.65 3.46 -17.85
C GLY A 465 -23.67 4.71 -18.74
N SER A 466 -23.84 5.88 -18.12
CA SER A 466 -23.94 7.14 -18.86
C SER A 466 -22.62 7.63 -19.47
N GLU A 467 -21.47 7.07 -19.05
CA GLU A 467 -20.16 7.36 -19.67
C GLU A 467 -19.88 6.52 -20.90
N ASP A 468 -20.65 5.47 -21.15
CA ASP A 468 -20.50 4.63 -22.33
C ASP A 468 -21.15 5.30 -23.55
N ALA A 469 -20.33 5.85 -24.43
CA ALA A 469 -20.83 6.55 -25.64
C ALA A 469 -21.07 5.60 -26.82
N HIS A 470 -20.93 4.28 -26.62
CA HIS A 470 -21.32 3.27 -27.60
C HIS A 470 -22.85 3.24 -27.77
N PRO A 471 -23.41 3.33 -28.99
CA PRO A 471 -24.87 3.39 -29.20
C PRO A 471 -25.67 2.24 -28.56
N GLY A 472 -25.08 1.05 -28.51
CA GLY A 472 -25.61 -0.18 -27.93
C GLY A 472 -25.01 -0.52 -26.56
N ASN A 473 -24.30 0.42 -25.92
CA ASN A 473 -23.67 0.25 -24.61
C ASN A 473 -22.65 -0.91 -24.54
N SER A 474 -21.84 -1.10 -25.58
CA SER A 474 -20.87 -2.20 -25.65
C SER A 474 -19.89 -2.19 -24.47
N SER A 475 -19.46 -1.04 -23.96
CA SER A 475 -18.54 -0.96 -22.81
C SER A 475 -19.22 -1.44 -21.53
N THR A 476 -20.45 -1.00 -21.30
CA THR A 476 -21.30 -1.42 -20.18
C THR A 476 -21.56 -2.92 -20.22
N MET A 477 -21.92 -3.44 -21.39
CA MET A 477 -22.16 -4.88 -21.58
C MET A 477 -20.89 -5.69 -21.37
N ALA A 478 -19.73 -5.20 -21.82
CA ALA A 478 -18.44 -5.84 -21.60
C ALA A 478 -18.08 -5.89 -20.11
N VAL A 479 -18.31 -4.81 -19.35
CA VAL A 479 -18.12 -4.78 -17.89
C VAL A 479 -19.01 -5.80 -17.19
N ASN A 480 -20.29 -5.84 -17.52
CA ASN A 480 -21.22 -6.85 -16.98
C ASN A 480 -20.73 -8.28 -17.28
N ALA A 481 -20.23 -8.51 -18.50
CA ALA A 481 -19.71 -9.81 -18.93
C ALA A 481 -18.42 -10.21 -18.20
N MET A 482 -17.50 -9.27 -17.97
CA MET A 482 -16.27 -9.49 -17.19
C MET A 482 -16.61 -9.86 -15.74
N ILE A 483 -17.53 -9.14 -15.09
CA ILE A 483 -17.96 -9.41 -13.72
C ILE A 483 -18.70 -10.74 -13.62
N ALA A 484 -19.47 -11.13 -14.64
CA ALA A 484 -20.13 -12.43 -14.69
C ALA A 484 -19.15 -13.62 -14.61
N GLN A 485 -17.91 -13.46 -15.06
CA GLN A 485 -16.86 -14.48 -14.90
C GLN A 485 -16.39 -14.66 -13.45
N MET A 486 -16.74 -13.72 -12.56
CA MET A 486 -16.44 -13.77 -11.12
C MET A 486 -17.66 -14.21 -10.31
N THR A 487 -18.87 -13.81 -10.72
CA THR A 487 -20.12 -14.01 -9.96
C THR A 487 -20.92 -15.25 -10.38
N GLY A 488 -20.52 -15.93 -11.46
CA GLY A 488 -21.18 -17.15 -11.94
C GLY A 488 -21.06 -18.36 -11.00
N SER A 489 -21.67 -19.47 -11.41
CA SER A 489 -21.54 -20.77 -10.73
C SER A 489 -20.43 -21.62 -11.34
N GLY A 490 -19.75 -22.43 -10.52
CA GLY A 490 -18.71 -23.35 -10.98
C GLY A 490 -17.29 -22.79 -10.82
N LYS A 491 -16.43 -23.05 -11.80
CA LYS A 491 -15.06 -22.51 -11.81
C LYS A 491 -15.09 -21.05 -12.25
N THR A 492 -14.92 -20.13 -11.31
CA THR A 492 -14.92 -18.68 -11.56
C THR A 492 -13.57 -18.06 -11.25
N LEU A 493 -13.33 -16.88 -11.81
CA LEU A 493 -12.25 -16.00 -11.37
C LEU A 493 -12.39 -15.75 -9.85
N ALA A 494 -11.27 -15.69 -9.14
CA ALA A 494 -11.23 -15.41 -7.70
C ALA A 494 -11.51 -13.93 -7.38
N GLY A 495 -11.72 -13.10 -8.39
CA GLY A 495 -12.04 -11.68 -8.28
C GLY A 495 -11.23 -10.83 -9.25
N GLY A 496 -11.05 -9.56 -8.91
CA GLY A 496 -10.23 -8.64 -9.70
C GLY A 496 -10.06 -7.28 -9.05
N PHE A 497 -9.13 -6.50 -9.59
CA PHE A 497 -8.88 -5.12 -9.20
C PHE A 497 -9.43 -4.16 -10.26
N TRP A 498 -10.45 -3.38 -9.87
CA TRP A 498 -10.99 -2.32 -10.72
C TRP A 498 -9.91 -1.28 -11.03
N TRP A 499 -9.86 -0.83 -12.28
CA TRP A 499 -9.00 0.26 -12.69
C TRP A 499 -9.82 1.54 -12.88
N SER A 500 -9.66 2.54 -12.02
CA SER A 500 -8.87 2.54 -10.78
C SER A 500 -9.54 3.45 -9.72
N LEU A 501 -8.94 3.56 -8.53
CA LEU A 501 -9.41 4.51 -7.51
C LEU A 501 -9.28 5.94 -8.02
N ASN A 502 -8.17 6.21 -8.67
CA ASN A 502 -7.74 7.49 -9.20
C ASN A 502 -8.70 8.03 -10.27
N PRO A 503 -9.04 9.33 -10.26
CA PRO A 503 -10.00 9.93 -11.21
C PRO A 503 -9.43 10.19 -12.61
N ASP A 504 -8.10 10.21 -12.75
CA ASP A 504 -7.37 10.67 -13.94
C ASP A 504 -7.04 9.55 -14.94
N ASN A 505 -7.72 8.39 -14.86
CA ASN A 505 -7.51 7.33 -15.86
C ASN A 505 -8.06 7.75 -17.21
N ASN A 506 -7.20 7.70 -18.22
CA ASN A 506 -7.54 8.03 -19.59
C ASN A 506 -8.21 6.85 -20.31
N TRP A 507 -9.50 6.99 -20.63
CA TRP A 507 -10.25 6.06 -21.47
C TRP A 507 -10.25 6.58 -22.91
N ALA A 508 -9.37 6.02 -23.75
CA ALA A 508 -9.10 6.51 -25.10
C ALA A 508 -10.29 6.39 -26.07
N HIS A 509 -11.22 5.45 -25.80
CA HIS A 509 -12.29 5.12 -26.74
C HIS A 509 -13.68 5.13 -26.07
N PRO A 510 -14.24 6.29 -25.72
CA PRO A 510 -15.60 6.33 -25.17
C PRO A 510 -16.64 5.79 -26.16
N ALA A 511 -16.38 5.94 -27.45
CA ALA A 511 -17.02 5.23 -28.56
C ALA A 511 -15.91 4.67 -29.47
N PRO A 512 -16.19 3.65 -30.31
CA PRO A 512 -15.15 2.92 -31.05
C PRO A 512 -14.60 3.70 -32.26
N ASP A 513 -15.24 4.81 -32.58
CA ASP A 513 -14.92 5.77 -33.65
C ASP A 513 -14.65 7.19 -33.12
N SER A 514 -14.60 7.38 -31.79
CA SER A 514 -14.29 8.67 -31.18
C SER A 514 -12.78 8.90 -31.05
N ASP A 515 -12.35 10.13 -31.32
CA ASP A 515 -10.99 10.61 -31.13
C ASP A 515 -10.79 11.35 -29.79
N LYS A 516 -11.86 11.51 -28.99
CA LYS A 516 -11.83 12.23 -27.72
C LYS A 516 -11.84 11.24 -26.57
N SER A 517 -10.80 11.26 -25.77
CA SER A 517 -10.75 10.44 -24.56
C SER A 517 -11.54 11.07 -23.40
N ILE A 518 -11.85 10.25 -22.40
CA ILE A 518 -12.51 10.68 -21.15
C ILE A 518 -11.64 10.26 -19.97
N ALA A 519 -11.43 11.17 -19.02
CA ALA A 519 -10.82 10.85 -17.74
C ALA A 519 -11.91 10.38 -16.76
N SER A 520 -11.78 9.18 -16.20
CA SER A 520 -12.75 8.65 -15.23
C SER A 520 -12.13 7.61 -14.29
N GLY A 521 -12.57 7.60 -13.04
CA GLY A 521 -12.15 6.66 -12.02
C GLY A 521 -13.25 6.40 -10.99
N LEU A 522 -12.94 5.59 -9.97
CA LEU A 522 -13.88 5.28 -8.91
C LEU A 522 -14.22 6.50 -8.05
N LEU A 523 -13.25 7.38 -7.83
CA LEU A 523 -13.46 8.72 -7.29
C LEU A 523 -13.53 9.75 -8.42
N ASP A 524 -14.14 10.89 -8.12
CA ASP A 524 -14.11 12.07 -8.97
C ASP A 524 -12.79 12.85 -8.79
N THR A 525 -12.59 13.87 -9.63
CA THR A 525 -11.36 14.69 -9.64
C THR A 525 -11.13 15.44 -8.33
N THR A 526 -12.14 15.56 -7.47
CA THR A 526 -12.00 16.20 -6.15
C THR A 526 -11.52 15.22 -5.08
N TRP A 527 -11.56 13.91 -5.32
CA TRP A 527 -11.35 12.86 -4.30
C TRP A 527 -12.36 12.93 -3.13
N ARG A 528 -13.52 13.56 -3.34
CA ARG A 528 -14.58 13.76 -2.32
C ARG A 528 -15.93 13.22 -2.72
N SER A 529 -16.08 12.75 -3.95
CA SER A 529 -17.23 11.96 -4.36
C SER A 529 -16.78 10.71 -5.10
N GLY A 530 -17.49 9.62 -4.90
CA GLY A 530 -17.45 8.47 -5.78
C GLY A 530 -18.14 8.81 -7.11
N ASN A 531 -17.59 8.28 -8.19
CA ASN A 531 -18.20 8.35 -9.51
C ASN A 531 -19.39 7.36 -9.55
N PRO A 532 -20.62 7.82 -9.84
CA PRO A 532 -21.82 6.98 -9.78
C PRO A 532 -21.81 5.84 -10.83
N ASN A 533 -21.21 6.05 -12.00
CA ASN A 533 -21.11 5.02 -13.04
C ASN A 533 -20.15 3.89 -12.61
N ASN A 534 -18.97 4.25 -12.10
CA ASN A 534 -17.99 3.29 -11.60
C ASN A 534 -18.51 2.55 -10.34
N LEU A 535 -19.21 3.25 -9.45
CA LEU A 535 -19.87 2.63 -8.30
C LEU A 535 -20.98 1.66 -8.73
N ALA A 536 -21.78 2.01 -9.74
CA ALA A 536 -22.80 1.11 -10.29
C ALA A 536 -22.17 -0.17 -10.88
N ALA A 537 -21.08 -0.03 -11.66
CA ALA A 537 -20.33 -1.15 -12.22
C ALA A 537 -19.78 -2.08 -11.13
N THR A 538 -19.02 -1.52 -10.20
CA THR A 538 -18.32 -2.30 -9.16
C THR A 538 -19.28 -2.89 -8.12
N LYS A 539 -20.48 -2.33 -7.94
CA LYS A 539 -21.54 -2.93 -7.12
C LYS A 539 -21.99 -4.29 -7.63
N LEU A 540 -21.89 -4.57 -8.94
CA LEU A 540 -22.20 -5.90 -9.48
C LEU A 540 -21.28 -7.00 -8.92
N MET A 541 -20.06 -6.65 -8.52
CA MET A 541 -19.13 -7.57 -7.87
C MET A 541 -19.60 -8.04 -6.49
N ASP A 542 -20.56 -7.35 -5.86
CA ASP A 542 -21.14 -7.75 -4.57
C ASP A 542 -21.82 -9.12 -4.64
N ALA A 543 -22.18 -9.57 -5.84
CA ALA A 543 -22.78 -10.88 -6.08
C ALA A 543 -21.76 -12.04 -6.07
N MET A 544 -20.46 -11.77 -5.91
CA MET A 544 -19.44 -12.82 -5.84
C MET A 544 -19.70 -13.76 -4.64
N PRO A 545 -19.84 -15.08 -4.87
CA PRO A 545 -20.09 -16.03 -3.79
C PRO A 545 -18.95 -16.04 -2.75
N GLY A 546 -19.29 -15.73 -1.50
CA GLY A 546 -18.33 -15.69 -0.39
C GLY A 546 -17.50 -14.41 -0.33
N LEU A 547 -17.90 -13.32 -1.00
CA LEU A 547 -17.27 -12.02 -0.81
C LEU A 547 -17.47 -11.55 0.64
N ALA A 548 -16.34 -11.31 1.33
CA ALA A 548 -16.30 -10.84 2.70
C ALA A 548 -15.05 -9.96 2.92
N PRO A 549 -15.04 -9.09 3.94
CA PRO A 549 -13.82 -8.42 4.39
C PRO A 549 -12.73 -9.44 4.76
N LEU A 550 -11.47 -9.03 4.73
CA LEU A 550 -10.36 -9.92 5.11
C LEU A 550 -10.47 -10.30 6.61
N PRO A 551 -10.42 -11.60 6.98
CA PRO A 551 -10.65 -12.01 8.36
C PRO A 551 -9.51 -11.59 9.30
N CYS A 552 -9.83 -10.97 10.43
CA CYS A 552 -8.87 -10.72 11.52
C CYS A 552 -9.18 -11.66 12.68
N ASP A 553 -8.60 -12.86 12.66
CA ASP A 553 -8.68 -13.75 13.82
C ASP A 553 -7.71 -13.26 14.90
N PRO A 554 -8.09 -13.24 16.18
CA PRO A 554 -7.19 -12.79 17.24
C PRO A 554 -5.94 -13.69 17.33
N ARG A 555 -4.76 -13.15 17.64
CA ARG A 555 -3.52 -13.93 17.85
C ARG A 555 -3.67 -14.99 18.94
#